data_AF-A0A6N3T6I2-F1
#
_entry.id   AF-A0A6N3T6I2-F1
#
_cell.length_a   1.000
_cell.length_b   1.000
_cell.length_c   1.000
_cell.angle_alpha   90.00
_cell.angle_beta   90.00
_cell.angle_gamma   90.00
#
_symmetry.space_group_name_H-M   'P 1'
#
loop_
_entity.id
_entity.type
_entity.pdbx_description
1 polymer ?
#
loop_
_entity_poly.entity_id
_entity_poly.type
_entity_poly.pdbx_seq_one_letter_code
_entity_poly.pdbx_strand_id
1 'polypeptide(L)'
;MSRVALALYVKNEYSDIAGWLAWHFSLGVDTIFVFDDHSIDGTVNILNAASKKFDVRLYSTHPEKIVDHDKRHGECLKLASDMAKEEGFDWIGFLDGDEYLYLSTVDNVKDFLDRFENFDGVAINWCIYGSSGRVVRPRLPIMKTFTARSQENFGDNVLVKSFIRPECFGNNYKNPHRFYDIPADRYADTFGNPVQWIDATNPNVSWDQARVMHFVCRSMEHFVTRIKRRLNIDLRDSSSYWDHFNRNDISDNSYEKFYGKCEKIFMQIQKSALKEAANILSQQKEEEKEKILTSYDIKAVRKIKTSRGSNLALRKSDGKLVHFSTDHFDESNYCQVYGFFYDNYEEYIHLFAVENNKIFDGFFFVKDDLRVSPLLTYKAEYYEDNLFSLRSISQNVFLSAPGHDVAPEQELECNRREALEWEHFVFDDMYEKEILSNAFEKLIVHNNFNIYDLLHMSKKNIYTKKHMWLLPFISMLSNNEKEDLKYIVKGLLDIYI
;
A
#
# COMPACT_ATOMS: atom_id res chain seq x y z
N MET A 1 -10.40 13.01 -24.91
CA MET A 1 -9.50 12.19 -24.09
C MET A 1 -10.29 10.97 -23.69
N SER A 2 -9.79 9.77 -23.99
CA SER A 2 -10.53 8.52 -23.79
C SER A 2 -10.93 8.27 -22.34
N ARG A 3 -12.01 7.52 -22.13
CA ARG A 3 -12.41 6.91 -20.87
C ARG A 3 -11.86 5.49 -20.79
N VAL A 4 -11.18 5.18 -19.70
CA VAL A 4 -10.42 3.93 -19.54
C VAL A 4 -10.87 3.19 -18.30
N ALA A 5 -11.30 1.95 -18.49
CA ALA A 5 -11.61 1.02 -17.41
C ALA A 5 -10.55 -0.06 -17.25
N LEU A 6 -10.51 -0.68 -16.07
CA LEU A 6 -9.81 -1.95 -15.84
C LEU A 6 -10.77 -3.03 -15.35
N ALA A 7 -10.52 -4.27 -15.75
CA ALA A 7 -11.14 -5.46 -15.18
C ALA A 7 -10.11 -6.19 -14.31
N LEU A 8 -10.52 -6.52 -13.08
CA LEU A 8 -9.74 -7.27 -12.12
C LEU A 8 -10.55 -8.45 -11.59
N TYR A 9 -10.00 -9.66 -11.70
CA TYR A 9 -10.49 -10.84 -11.00
C TYR A 9 -9.55 -11.12 -9.81
N VAL A 10 -10.09 -11.20 -8.60
CA VAL A 10 -9.27 -11.18 -7.38
C VAL A 10 -9.73 -12.21 -6.35
N LYS A 11 -8.76 -12.79 -5.65
CA LYS A 11 -9.02 -13.64 -4.48
C LYS A 11 -7.91 -13.51 -3.47
N ASN A 12 -8.26 -13.11 -2.25
CA ASN A 12 -7.37 -13.03 -1.11
C ASN A 12 -6.07 -12.25 -1.37
N GLU A 13 -6.21 -11.04 -1.92
CA GLU A 13 -5.12 -10.11 -2.25
C GLU A 13 -5.11 -8.92 -1.29
N TYR A 14 -5.55 -9.13 -0.05
CA TYR A 14 -5.69 -8.07 0.94
C TYR A 14 -4.38 -7.24 0.96
N SER A 15 -3.21 -7.90 1.04
CA SER A 15 -1.90 -7.26 1.22
C SER A 15 -1.58 -6.16 0.22
N ASP A 16 -2.03 -6.32 -1.03
CA ASP A 16 -1.57 -5.52 -2.16
C ASP A 16 -2.71 -4.75 -2.84
N ILE A 17 -3.98 -5.15 -2.65
CA ILE A 17 -5.12 -4.60 -3.41
C ILE A 17 -5.27 -3.08 -3.27
N ALA A 18 -5.03 -2.52 -2.08
CA ALA A 18 -5.07 -1.07 -1.89
C ALA A 18 -3.99 -0.35 -2.73
N GLY A 19 -2.78 -0.92 -2.79
CA GLY A 19 -1.68 -0.40 -3.58
C GLY A 19 -1.94 -0.55 -5.08
N TRP A 20 -2.52 -1.68 -5.49
CA TRP A 20 -2.92 -1.95 -6.87
C TRP A 20 -3.95 -0.93 -7.37
N LEU A 21 -5.01 -0.67 -6.61
CA LEU A 21 -6.00 0.34 -6.95
C LEU A 21 -5.36 1.72 -7.03
N ALA A 22 -4.57 2.07 -6.01
CA ALA A 22 -3.96 3.38 -5.92
C ALA A 22 -3.03 3.68 -7.08
N TRP A 23 -2.26 2.68 -7.50
CA TRP A 23 -1.38 2.77 -8.65
C TRP A 23 -2.14 3.06 -9.93
N HIS A 24 -3.17 2.27 -10.25
CA HIS A 24 -3.90 2.43 -11.51
C HIS A 24 -4.73 3.71 -11.57
N PHE A 25 -5.37 4.12 -10.47
CA PHE A 25 -6.02 5.43 -10.41
C PHE A 25 -5.00 6.58 -10.53
N SER A 26 -3.77 6.42 -10.04
CA SER A 26 -2.73 7.44 -10.19
C SER A 26 -2.27 7.67 -11.64
N LEU A 27 -2.46 6.66 -12.50
CA LEU A 27 -2.22 6.73 -13.94
C LEU A 27 -3.42 7.30 -14.72
N GLY A 28 -4.51 7.66 -14.04
CA GLY A 28 -5.70 8.24 -14.68
C GLY A 28 -6.72 7.23 -15.18
N VAL A 29 -6.71 5.98 -14.71
CA VAL A 29 -7.83 5.05 -14.92
C VAL A 29 -9.10 5.65 -14.31
N ASP A 30 -10.21 5.58 -15.03
CA ASP A 30 -11.48 6.16 -14.59
C ASP A 30 -12.23 5.22 -13.64
N THR A 31 -12.28 3.93 -14.00
CA THR A 31 -13.13 2.94 -13.32
C THR A 31 -12.44 1.59 -13.26
N ILE A 32 -12.66 0.86 -12.17
CA ILE A 32 -12.15 -0.50 -11.99
C ILE A 32 -13.32 -1.43 -11.66
N PHE A 33 -13.61 -2.35 -12.56
CA PHE A 33 -14.55 -3.45 -12.37
C PHE A 33 -13.83 -4.59 -11.67
N VAL A 34 -14.27 -4.94 -10.46
CA VAL A 34 -13.63 -5.96 -9.61
C VAL A 34 -14.56 -7.13 -9.40
N PHE A 35 -14.09 -8.32 -9.70
CA PHE A 35 -14.77 -9.60 -9.48
C PHE A 35 -14.05 -10.34 -8.36
N ASP A 36 -14.62 -10.31 -7.16
CA ASP A 36 -14.09 -11.02 -6.00
C ASP A 36 -14.54 -12.49 -6.00
N ASP A 37 -13.58 -13.41 -6.01
CA ASP A 37 -13.80 -14.86 -5.97
C ASP A 37 -13.88 -15.38 -4.53
N HIS A 38 -14.72 -14.71 -3.72
CA HIS A 38 -14.99 -15.01 -2.33
C HIS A 38 -13.76 -14.91 -1.43
N SER A 39 -13.18 -13.72 -1.37
CA SER A 39 -12.08 -13.44 -0.45
C SER A 39 -12.55 -13.48 1.01
N ILE A 40 -11.70 -14.01 1.89
CA ILE A 40 -11.96 -14.18 3.33
C ILE A 40 -10.91 -13.48 4.21
N ASP A 41 -9.99 -12.73 3.60
CA ASP A 41 -8.82 -12.17 4.26
C ASP A 41 -8.88 -10.64 4.47
N GLY A 42 -10.02 -10.02 4.13
CA GLY A 42 -10.22 -8.56 4.22
C GLY A 42 -10.10 -7.82 2.89
N THR A 43 -9.82 -8.51 1.78
CA THR A 43 -9.78 -7.92 0.43
C THR A 43 -11.06 -7.12 0.13
N VAL A 44 -12.24 -7.71 0.37
CA VAL A 44 -13.56 -7.09 0.12
C VAL A 44 -13.78 -5.84 0.97
N ASN A 45 -13.33 -5.82 2.22
CA ASN A 45 -13.46 -4.65 3.09
C ASN A 45 -12.71 -3.44 2.52
N ILE A 46 -11.54 -3.66 1.94
CA ILE A 46 -10.76 -2.59 1.31
C ILE A 46 -11.38 -2.14 0.01
N LEU A 47 -11.87 -3.07 -0.80
CA LEU A 47 -12.57 -2.74 -2.04
C LEU A 47 -13.81 -1.88 -1.77
N ASN A 48 -14.61 -2.25 -0.76
CA ASN A 48 -15.75 -1.47 -0.30
C ASN A 48 -15.37 -0.10 0.25
N ALA A 49 -14.23 0.00 0.93
CA ALA A 49 -13.74 1.27 1.41
C ALA A 49 -13.22 2.17 0.27
N ALA A 50 -12.52 1.59 -0.69
CA ALA A 50 -12.03 2.27 -1.88
C ALA A 50 -13.18 2.81 -2.74
N SER A 51 -14.29 2.05 -2.87
CA SER A 51 -15.47 2.45 -3.65
C SER A 51 -16.18 3.70 -3.09
N LYS A 52 -15.89 4.12 -1.85
CA LYS A 52 -16.38 5.39 -1.29
C LYS A 52 -15.58 6.61 -1.75
N LYS A 53 -14.44 6.39 -2.42
CA LYS A 53 -13.48 7.43 -2.82
C LYS A 53 -13.21 7.44 -4.31
N PHE A 54 -13.24 6.27 -4.94
CA PHE A 54 -12.93 6.05 -6.34
C PHE A 54 -14.01 5.18 -6.98
N ASP A 55 -14.15 5.21 -8.30
CA ASP A 55 -15.11 4.37 -9.02
C ASP A 55 -14.61 2.92 -9.09
N VAL A 56 -14.78 2.22 -7.97
CA VAL A 56 -14.48 0.79 -7.81
C VAL A 56 -15.81 0.05 -7.72
N ARG A 57 -16.06 -0.83 -8.70
CA ARG A 57 -17.35 -1.53 -8.84
C ARG A 57 -17.15 -2.99 -8.51
N LEU A 58 -17.71 -3.40 -7.38
CA LEU A 58 -17.47 -4.71 -6.82
C LEU A 58 -18.60 -5.67 -7.18
N TYR A 59 -18.21 -6.83 -7.69
CA TYR A 59 -19.07 -7.97 -8.00
C TYR A 59 -18.48 -9.20 -7.32
N SER A 60 -19.34 -10.16 -6.97
CA SER A 60 -18.91 -11.48 -6.51
C SER A 60 -19.04 -12.49 -7.65
N THR A 61 -18.11 -13.44 -7.70
CA THR A 61 -18.22 -14.55 -8.64
C THR A 61 -19.31 -15.55 -8.19
N HIS A 62 -19.57 -16.56 -9.03
CA HIS A 62 -20.52 -17.64 -8.75
C HIS A 62 -19.86 -19.01 -8.92
N PRO A 63 -18.93 -19.41 -8.03
CA PRO A 63 -18.21 -20.68 -8.11
C PRO A 63 -19.14 -21.89 -8.02
N GLU A 64 -20.33 -21.74 -7.41
CA GLU A 64 -21.37 -22.76 -7.35
C GLU A 64 -22.06 -23.01 -8.70
N LYS A 65 -22.07 -22.01 -9.59
CA LYS A 65 -22.66 -22.13 -10.94
C LYS A 65 -21.61 -22.54 -11.97
N ILE A 66 -20.40 -22.03 -11.82
CA ILE A 66 -19.30 -22.25 -12.76
C ILE A 66 -18.10 -22.71 -11.94
N VAL A 67 -17.98 -24.02 -11.76
CA VAL A 67 -16.93 -24.63 -10.94
C VAL A 67 -15.54 -24.41 -11.57
N ASP A 68 -15.47 -24.51 -12.90
CA ASP A 68 -14.23 -24.29 -13.65
C ASP A 68 -13.74 -22.84 -13.50
N HIS A 69 -12.51 -22.71 -12.98
CA HIS A 69 -11.92 -21.42 -12.66
C HIS A 69 -11.70 -20.56 -13.90
N ASP A 70 -11.17 -21.13 -14.99
CA ASP A 70 -10.77 -20.36 -16.16
C ASP A 70 -11.99 -19.90 -16.97
N LYS A 71 -13.03 -20.72 -17.01
CA LYS A 71 -14.33 -20.33 -17.56
C LYS A 71 -14.96 -19.22 -16.72
N ARG A 72 -14.98 -19.35 -15.39
CA ARG A 72 -15.53 -18.33 -14.49
C ARG A 72 -14.77 -17.01 -14.64
N HIS A 73 -13.44 -17.06 -14.71
CA HIS A 73 -12.59 -15.92 -14.98
C HIS A 73 -12.95 -15.24 -16.31
N GLY A 74 -13.02 -16.00 -17.41
CA GLY A 74 -13.39 -15.46 -18.72
C GLY A 74 -14.77 -14.80 -18.77
N GLU A 75 -15.77 -15.38 -18.10
CA GLU A 75 -17.11 -14.79 -18.01
C GLU A 75 -17.12 -13.46 -17.23
N CYS A 76 -16.32 -13.35 -16.16
CA CYS A 76 -16.13 -12.09 -15.45
C CYS A 76 -15.50 -11.02 -16.34
N LEU A 77 -14.44 -11.36 -17.08
CA LEU A 77 -13.80 -10.41 -18.00
C LEU A 77 -14.75 -9.96 -19.10
N LYS A 78 -15.55 -10.89 -19.64
CA LYS A 78 -16.60 -10.56 -20.62
C LYS A 78 -17.63 -9.61 -20.04
N LEU A 79 -18.15 -9.89 -18.85
CA LEU A 79 -19.12 -9.04 -18.17
C LEU A 79 -18.56 -7.63 -17.91
N ALA A 80 -17.28 -7.53 -17.53
CA ALA A 80 -16.59 -6.25 -17.40
C ALA A 80 -16.60 -5.45 -18.71
N SER A 81 -16.30 -6.12 -19.83
CA SER A 81 -16.29 -5.51 -21.15
C SER A 81 -17.69 -5.08 -21.60
N ASP A 82 -18.71 -5.91 -21.35
CA ASP A 82 -20.10 -5.57 -21.67
C ASP A 82 -20.57 -4.33 -20.87
N MET A 83 -20.26 -4.25 -19.57
CA MET A 83 -20.57 -3.06 -18.74
C MET A 83 -19.78 -1.82 -19.20
N ALA A 84 -18.49 -1.97 -19.52
CA ALA A 84 -17.68 -0.88 -20.03
C ALA A 84 -18.22 -0.34 -21.37
N LYS A 85 -18.69 -1.23 -22.25
CA LYS A 85 -19.37 -0.87 -23.49
C LYS A 85 -20.67 -0.10 -23.24
N GLU A 86 -21.55 -0.64 -22.40
CA GLU A 86 -22.85 -0.03 -22.08
C GLU A 86 -22.70 1.38 -21.51
N GLU A 87 -21.63 1.63 -20.76
CA GLU A 87 -21.36 2.91 -20.13
C GLU A 87 -20.48 3.85 -20.96
N GLY A 88 -20.12 3.47 -22.18
CA GLY A 88 -19.35 4.31 -23.10
C GLY A 88 -17.91 4.57 -22.63
N PHE A 89 -17.22 3.52 -22.17
CA PHE A 89 -15.77 3.54 -22.05
C PHE A 89 -15.13 3.27 -23.42
N ASP A 90 -14.03 3.95 -23.72
CA ASP A 90 -13.31 3.81 -24.99
C ASP A 90 -12.35 2.62 -24.97
N TRP A 91 -11.83 2.28 -23.78
CA TRP A 91 -10.87 1.21 -23.56
C TRP A 91 -11.15 0.47 -22.26
N ILE A 92 -10.91 -0.84 -22.26
CA ILE A 92 -10.84 -1.67 -21.06
C ILE A 92 -9.55 -2.50 -21.06
N GLY A 93 -8.79 -2.44 -19.96
CA GLY A 93 -7.61 -3.27 -19.73
C GLY A 93 -7.89 -4.45 -18.80
N PHE A 94 -7.18 -5.56 -19.01
CA PHE A 94 -7.30 -6.77 -18.19
C PHE A 94 -5.98 -7.03 -17.49
N LEU A 95 -5.95 -6.88 -16.16
CA LEU A 95 -4.74 -6.99 -15.35
C LEU A 95 -5.03 -7.80 -14.08
N ASP A 96 -4.08 -8.65 -13.70
CA ASP A 96 -4.14 -9.47 -12.49
C ASP A 96 -3.67 -8.66 -11.28
N GLY A 97 -3.98 -9.14 -10.06
CA GLY A 97 -3.62 -8.45 -8.81
C GLY A 97 -2.11 -8.33 -8.53
N ASP A 98 -1.26 -9.03 -9.28
CA ASP A 98 0.19 -8.90 -9.27
C ASP A 98 0.77 -8.19 -10.50
N GLU A 99 -0.07 -7.61 -11.35
CA GLU A 99 0.31 -6.90 -12.57
C GLU A 99 0.00 -5.40 -12.48
N TYR A 100 0.99 -4.58 -12.81
CA TYR A 100 0.93 -3.13 -12.69
C TYR A 100 1.34 -2.48 -14.01
N LEU A 101 0.47 -1.67 -14.60
CA LEU A 101 0.81 -0.92 -15.81
C LEU A 101 1.89 0.13 -15.50
N TYR A 102 2.92 0.26 -16.32
CA TYR A 102 3.87 1.38 -16.24
C TYR A 102 3.98 2.08 -17.59
N LEU A 103 4.03 3.41 -17.53
CA LEU A 103 4.13 4.30 -18.68
C LEU A 103 5.44 5.08 -18.61
N SER A 104 6.32 4.83 -19.58
CA SER A 104 7.67 5.42 -19.63
C SER A 104 7.61 6.87 -20.11
N THR A 105 6.86 7.12 -21.19
CA THR A 105 6.90 8.40 -21.94
C THR A 105 5.81 9.39 -21.57
N VAL A 106 4.72 8.94 -20.96
CA VAL A 106 3.59 9.78 -20.54
C VAL A 106 3.20 9.45 -19.10
N ASP A 107 2.43 10.34 -18.49
CA ASP A 107 2.01 10.21 -17.09
C ASP A 107 0.55 9.77 -16.91
N ASN A 108 -0.17 9.57 -18.02
CA ASN A 108 -1.58 9.23 -18.03
C ASN A 108 -1.88 8.13 -19.07
N VAL A 109 -2.66 7.12 -18.66
CA VAL A 109 -3.07 6.00 -19.51
C VAL A 109 -3.92 6.44 -20.70
N LYS A 110 -4.68 7.53 -20.56
CA LYS A 110 -5.50 8.10 -21.64
C LYS A 110 -4.63 8.67 -22.74
N ASP A 111 -3.60 9.45 -22.38
CA ASP A 111 -2.62 9.98 -23.34
C ASP A 111 -1.86 8.86 -24.05
N PHE A 112 -1.59 7.75 -23.34
CA PHE A 112 -0.98 6.57 -23.93
C PHE A 112 -1.92 5.93 -24.96
N LEU A 113 -3.19 5.70 -24.59
CA LEU A 113 -4.17 4.95 -25.39
C LEU A 113 -4.77 5.76 -26.56
N ASP A 114 -4.87 7.09 -26.43
CA ASP A 114 -5.35 8.00 -27.50
C ASP A 114 -4.47 7.90 -28.77
N ARG A 115 -3.24 7.38 -28.67
CA ARG A 115 -2.32 7.15 -29.81
C ARG A 115 -2.71 5.97 -30.70
N PHE A 116 -3.62 5.12 -30.25
CA PHE A 116 -4.00 3.88 -30.93
C PHE A 116 -5.43 3.94 -31.48
N GLU A 117 -5.90 5.12 -31.91
CA GLU A 117 -7.25 5.32 -32.46
C GLU A 117 -7.59 4.37 -33.62
N ASN A 118 -6.57 3.96 -34.39
CA ASN A 118 -6.71 3.07 -35.54
C ASN A 118 -6.65 1.58 -35.19
N PHE A 119 -6.56 1.21 -33.90
CA PHE A 119 -6.48 -0.17 -33.42
C PHE A 119 -7.63 -0.51 -32.48
N ASP A 120 -7.94 -1.81 -32.41
CA ASP A 120 -8.97 -2.36 -31.53
C ASP A 120 -8.39 -2.97 -30.26
N GLY A 121 -7.08 -3.25 -30.27
CA GLY A 121 -6.34 -3.79 -29.13
C GLY A 121 -4.91 -3.25 -29.06
N VAL A 122 -4.38 -3.14 -27.85
CA VAL A 122 -2.98 -2.81 -27.56
C VAL A 122 -2.43 -3.92 -26.68
N ALA A 123 -1.38 -4.58 -27.13
CA ALA A 123 -0.68 -5.63 -26.38
C ALA A 123 0.56 -5.04 -25.71
N ILE A 124 0.64 -5.17 -24.38
CA ILE A 124 1.74 -4.65 -23.58
C ILE A 124 2.48 -5.82 -22.94
N ASN A 125 3.76 -5.96 -23.28
CA ASN A 125 4.61 -7.03 -22.79
C ASN A 125 4.82 -6.99 -21.27
N TRP A 126 4.90 -8.18 -20.69
CA TRP A 126 5.32 -8.38 -19.31
C TRP A 126 6.76 -7.94 -19.09
N CYS A 127 7.03 -7.54 -17.85
CA CYS A 127 8.33 -7.27 -17.29
C CYS A 127 8.36 -7.93 -15.92
N ILE A 128 9.08 -9.04 -15.80
CA ILE A 128 9.07 -9.87 -14.59
C ILE A 128 9.92 -9.23 -13.50
N TYR A 129 9.35 -9.05 -12.31
CA TYR A 129 10.03 -8.52 -11.13
C TYR A 129 10.31 -9.60 -10.10
N GLY A 130 11.53 -9.60 -9.59
CA GLY A 130 11.98 -10.47 -8.52
C GLY A 130 11.65 -9.92 -7.13
N SER A 131 12.02 -10.69 -6.12
CA SER A 131 11.78 -10.38 -4.71
C SER A 131 12.56 -9.20 -4.16
N SER A 132 13.54 -8.67 -4.90
CA SER A 132 14.52 -7.68 -4.42
C SER A 132 15.18 -8.11 -3.11
N GLY A 133 15.41 -9.43 -2.95
CA GLY A 133 15.97 -10.05 -1.75
C GLY A 133 15.03 -10.07 -0.53
N ARG A 134 13.75 -9.72 -0.68
CA ARG A 134 12.80 -9.65 0.43
C ARG A 134 12.29 -11.04 0.80
N VAL A 135 12.58 -11.45 2.04
CA VAL A 135 12.07 -12.70 2.60
C VAL A 135 10.68 -12.49 3.21
N VAL A 136 10.56 -11.49 4.10
CA VAL A 136 9.31 -11.17 4.81
C VAL A 136 8.51 -10.14 4.03
N ARG A 137 7.18 -10.23 4.12
CA ARG A 137 6.26 -9.26 3.53
C ARG A 137 6.57 -7.85 4.03
N PRO A 138 6.81 -6.90 3.11
CA PRO A 138 7.01 -5.50 3.47
C PRO A 138 5.68 -4.83 3.83
N ARG A 139 5.76 -3.75 4.61
CA ARG A 139 4.60 -2.88 4.90
C ARG A 139 4.42 -1.74 3.90
N LEU A 140 5.28 -1.67 2.89
CA LEU A 140 5.26 -0.64 1.86
C LEU A 140 4.53 -1.15 0.61
N PRO A 141 3.99 -0.24 -0.23
CA PRO A 141 3.46 -0.62 -1.54
C PRO A 141 4.46 -1.43 -2.38
N ILE A 142 3.94 -2.32 -3.23
CA ILE A 142 4.74 -3.28 -4.02
C ILE A 142 5.86 -2.56 -4.79
N MET A 143 5.53 -1.41 -5.40
CA MET A 143 6.44 -0.63 -6.23
C MET A 143 7.66 -0.16 -5.43
N LYS A 144 7.45 0.37 -4.23
CA LYS A 144 8.55 0.83 -3.36
C LYS A 144 9.42 -0.30 -2.83
N THR A 145 8.94 -1.53 -2.91
CA THR A 145 9.64 -2.66 -2.32
C THR A 145 10.43 -3.48 -3.32
N PHE A 146 9.81 -3.80 -4.45
CA PHE A 146 10.33 -4.76 -5.42
C PHE A 146 10.93 -3.99 -6.61
N THR A 147 12.18 -3.57 -6.44
CA THR A 147 12.92 -2.64 -7.32
C THR A 147 13.94 -3.34 -8.22
N ALA A 148 13.79 -4.65 -8.46
CA ALA A 148 14.67 -5.42 -9.30
C ALA A 148 13.88 -6.34 -10.24
N ARG A 149 14.24 -6.32 -11.53
CA ARG A 149 13.53 -7.01 -12.62
C ARG A 149 14.44 -7.90 -13.44
N SER A 150 13.83 -8.70 -14.31
CA SER A 150 14.49 -9.50 -15.34
C SER A 150 15.15 -8.65 -16.43
N GLN A 151 16.09 -9.26 -17.15
CA GLN A 151 16.52 -8.76 -18.46
C GLN A 151 15.39 -8.88 -19.51
N GLU A 152 15.41 -8.03 -20.54
CA GLU A 152 14.39 -8.03 -21.61
C GLU A 152 14.26 -9.38 -22.32
N ASN A 153 15.38 -10.09 -22.52
CA ASN A 153 15.43 -11.40 -23.17
C ASN A 153 14.93 -12.57 -22.31
N PHE A 154 14.39 -12.32 -21.11
CA PHE A 154 13.79 -13.37 -20.30
C PHE A 154 12.53 -13.92 -20.99
N GLY A 155 12.44 -15.24 -21.11
CA GLY A 155 11.47 -15.91 -21.99
C GLY A 155 10.02 -15.55 -21.74
N ASP A 156 9.60 -15.37 -20.48
CA ASP A 156 8.21 -15.03 -20.15
C ASP A 156 7.82 -13.58 -20.46
N ASN A 157 8.78 -12.67 -20.72
CA ASN A 157 8.47 -11.28 -21.07
C ASN A 157 7.72 -11.16 -22.42
N VAL A 158 7.71 -12.21 -23.25
CA VAL A 158 6.94 -12.26 -24.50
C VAL A 158 5.43 -12.35 -24.26
N LEU A 159 5.00 -12.74 -23.06
CA LEU A 159 3.60 -12.69 -22.66
C LEU A 159 3.14 -11.24 -22.52
N VAL A 160 1.85 -11.01 -22.75
CA VAL A 160 1.26 -9.67 -22.79
C VAL A 160 0.02 -9.59 -21.94
N LYS A 161 -0.36 -8.37 -21.57
CA LYS A 161 -1.75 -8.05 -21.24
C LYS A 161 -2.28 -7.01 -22.20
N SER A 162 -3.59 -7.06 -22.39
CA SER A 162 -4.26 -6.33 -23.46
C SER A 162 -5.17 -5.25 -22.90
N PHE A 163 -5.15 -4.11 -23.58
CA PHE A 163 -6.19 -3.09 -23.53
C PHE A 163 -6.96 -3.17 -24.84
N ILE A 164 -8.29 -3.23 -24.79
CA ILE A 164 -9.10 -3.37 -26.01
C ILE A 164 -10.27 -2.39 -26.00
N ARG A 165 -10.85 -2.18 -27.18
CA ARG A 165 -12.17 -1.58 -27.34
C ARG A 165 -13.23 -2.53 -26.74
N PRO A 166 -14.06 -2.08 -25.78
CA PRO A 166 -15.00 -2.96 -25.09
C PRO A 166 -15.95 -3.76 -26.00
N GLU A 167 -16.34 -3.17 -27.14
CA GLU A 167 -17.18 -3.80 -28.16
C GLU A 167 -16.52 -4.96 -28.92
N CYS A 168 -15.20 -5.07 -28.85
CA CYS A 168 -14.43 -6.11 -29.54
C CYS A 168 -14.19 -7.36 -28.68
N PHE A 169 -14.66 -7.38 -27.43
CA PHE A 169 -14.67 -8.60 -26.63
C PHE A 169 -15.78 -9.53 -27.15
N GLY A 170 -15.40 -10.49 -27.99
CA GLY A 170 -16.34 -11.48 -28.53
C GLY A 170 -16.47 -12.74 -27.67
N ASN A 171 -16.93 -13.83 -28.28
CA ASN A 171 -17.24 -15.09 -27.59
C ASN A 171 -16.09 -16.10 -27.64
N ASN A 172 -15.01 -15.82 -28.37
CA ASN A 172 -13.88 -16.72 -28.55
C ASN A 172 -12.79 -16.48 -27.49
N TYR A 173 -13.17 -16.55 -26.21
CA TYR A 173 -12.23 -16.45 -25.10
C TYR A 173 -11.41 -17.75 -24.96
N LYS A 174 -10.08 -17.61 -24.93
CA LYS A 174 -9.16 -18.73 -24.72
C LYS A 174 -8.21 -18.50 -23.55
N ASN A 175 -7.78 -17.26 -23.34
CA ASN A 175 -6.85 -16.86 -22.30
C ASN A 175 -6.96 -15.35 -22.04
N PRO A 176 -6.42 -14.82 -20.94
CA PRO A 176 -6.50 -13.40 -20.60
C PRO A 176 -5.45 -12.52 -21.29
N HIS A 177 -4.62 -13.07 -22.19
CA HIS A 177 -3.55 -12.34 -22.86
C HIS A 177 -3.99 -11.79 -24.23
N ARG A 178 -4.67 -12.62 -25.04
CA ARG A 178 -5.11 -12.28 -26.39
C ARG A 178 -6.60 -12.54 -26.57
N PHE A 179 -7.32 -11.51 -27.04
CA PHE A 179 -8.73 -11.60 -27.43
C PHE A 179 -8.85 -11.90 -28.93
N TYR A 180 -9.22 -13.14 -29.27
CA TYR A 180 -9.14 -13.68 -30.64
C TYR A 180 -10.21 -13.15 -31.60
N ASP A 181 -11.25 -12.49 -31.10
CA ASP A 181 -12.26 -11.83 -31.92
C ASP A 181 -11.77 -10.52 -32.54
N ILE A 182 -10.64 -9.99 -32.05
CA ILE A 182 -9.93 -8.87 -32.68
C ILE A 182 -8.96 -9.43 -33.73
N PRO A 183 -9.02 -8.97 -34.99
CA PRO A 183 -8.06 -9.35 -36.01
C PRO A 183 -6.61 -9.06 -35.58
N ALA A 184 -5.67 -9.94 -35.96
CA ALA A 184 -4.28 -9.84 -35.52
C ALA A 184 -3.62 -8.50 -35.90
N ASP A 185 -3.95 -7.96 -37.07
CA ASP A 185 -3.49 -6.68 -37.61
C ASP A 185 -4.19 -5.46 -36.99
N ARG A 186 -5.26 -5.68 -36.22
CA ARG A 186 -5.96 -4.67 -35.43
C ARG A 186 -5.46 -4.60 -33.97
N TYR A 187 -4.43 -5.36 -33.64
CA TYR A 187 -3.65 -5.22 -32.40
C TYR A 187 -2.37 -4.44 -32.64
N ALA A 188 -2.12 -3.41 -31.84
CA ALA A 188 -0.86 -2.68 -31.81
C ALA A 188 0.06 -3.16 -30.68
N ASP A 189 1.37 -3.13 -30.93
CA ASP A 189 2.39 -3.04 -29.88
C ASP A 189 2.41 -1.64 -29.25
N THR A 190 3.31 -1.40 -28.30
CA THR A 190 3.38 -0.12 -27.58
C THR A 190 3.87 1.06 -28.44
N PHE A 191 4.36 0.82 -29.66
CA PHE A 191 4.76 1.84 -30.63
C PHE A 191 3.72 2.11 -31.73
N GLY A 192 2.66 1.30 -31.80
CA GLY A 192 1.61 1.45 -32.81
C GLY A 192 1.84 0.59 -34.05
N ASN A 193 2.71 -0.43 -33.99
CA ASN A 193 2.87 -1.39 -35.08
C ASN A 193 1.95 -2.60 -34.86
N PRO A 194 1.43 -3.23 -35.93
CA PRO A 194 0.70 -4.49 -35.81
C PRO A 194 1.51 -5.58 -35.10
N VAL A 195 0.90 -6.25 -34.12
CA VAL A 195 1.56 -7.31 -33.35
C VAL A 195 1.79 -8.57 -34.19
N GLN A 196 3.02 -9.06 -34.19
CA GLN A 196 3.39 -10.34 -34.81
C GLN A 196 3.18 -11.49 -33.83
N TRP A 197 1.92 -11.91 -33.69
CA TRP A 197 1.54 -12.92 -32.70
C TRP A 197 2.19 -14.28 -32.93
N ILE A 198 2.70 -14.88 -31.85
CA ILE A 198 2.92 -16.33 -31.72
C ILE A 198 1.94 -16.81 -30.64
N ASP A 199 0.86 -17.47 -31.07
CA ASP A 199 -0.31 -17.78 -30.24
C ASP A 199 -0.87 -16.56 -29.49
N ALA A 200 -0.56 -16.43 -28.19
CA ALA A 200 -1.01 -15.34 -27.32
C ALA A 200 0.17 -14.47 -26.82
N THR A 201 1.31 -14.52 -27.53
CA THR A 201 2.55 -13.83 -27.15
C THR A 201 3.00 -12.85 -28.23
N ASN A 202 3.70 -11.78 -27.81
CA ASN A 202 4.41 -10.85 -28.68
C ASN A 202 5.93 -11.01 -28.45
N PRO A 203 6.67 -11.60 -29.40
CA PRO A 203 8.12 -11.82 -29.25
C PRO A 203 8.94 -10.52 -29.32
N ASN A 204 8.38 -9.44 -29.87
CA ASN A 204 9.03 -8.13 -29.97
C ASN A 204 8.87 -7.36 -28.65
N VAL A 205 9.56 -7.82 -27.61
CA VAL A 205 9.55 -7.19 -26.28
C VAL A 205 10.23 -5.82 -26.35
N SER A 206 9.50 -4.77 -25.96
CA SER A 206 10.07 -3.44 -25.70
C SER A 206 9.27 -2.73 -24.63
N TRP A 207 9.98 -2.02 -23.75
CA TRP A 207 9.42 -1.32 -22.60
C TRP A 207 9.60 0.21 -22.69
N ASP A 208 10.03 0.71 -23.85
CA ASP A 208 10.34 2.14 -24.06
C ASP A 208 9.12 3.04 -23.93
N GLN A 209 7.93 2.52 -24.23
CA GLN A 209 6.66 3.26 -24.15
C GLN A 209 5.83 2.86 -22.93
N ALA A 210 5.62 1.55 -22.76
CA ALA A 210 4.87 0.98 -21.63
C ALA A 210 5.29 -0.46 -21.37
N ARG A 211 5.00 -0.96 -20.17
CA ARG A 211 5.18 -2.36 -19.79
C ARG A 211 4.18 -2.77 -18.72
N VAL A 212 3.96 -4.06 -18.58
CA VAL A 212 3.23 -4.65 -17.46
C VAL A 212 4.23 -5.19 -16.46
N MET A 213 4.42 -4.49 -15.34
CA MET A 213 5.30 -4.94 -14.27
C MET A 213 4.62 -6.08 -13.53
N HIS A 214 5.21 -7.27 -13.59
CA HIS A 214 4.60 -8.49 -13.08
C HIS A 214 5.38 -9.03 -11.88
N PHE A 215 4.76 -8.93 -10.70
CA PHE A 215 5.37 -9.30 -9.42
C PHE A 215 4.95 -10.71 -9.02
N VAL A 216 5.37 -11.71 -9.80
CA VAL A 216 4.99 -13.12 -9.61
C VAL A 216 5.39 -13.61 -8.21
N CYS A 217 6.65 -13.40 -7.84
CA CYS A 217 7.21 -13.90 -6.58
C CYS A 217 6.85 -13.01 -5.39
N ARG A 218 6.91 -11.68 -5.55
CA ARG A 218 6.94 -10.72 -4.43
C ARG A 218 7.98 -11.18 -3.39
N SER A 219 7.67 -11.12 -2.09
CA SER A 219 8.55 -11.66 -1.04
C SER A 219 8.36 -13.17 -0.87
N MET A 220 9.32 -13.85 -0.25
CA MET A 220 9.19 -15.30 0.04
C MET A 220 7.93 -15.61 0.88
N GLU A 221 7.57 -14.75 1.84
CA GLU A 221 6.32 -14.89 2.62
C GLU A 221 5.06 -14.82 1.73
N HIS A 222 5.03 -13.90 0.76
CA HIS A 222 3.93 -13.84 -0.21
C HIS A 222 3.86 -15.12 -1.04
N PHE A 223 5.00 -15.53 -1.57
CA PHE A 223 5.12 -16.69 -2.44
C PHE A 223 4.63 -17.97 -1.79
N VAL A 224 5.13 -18.29 -0.59
CA VAL A 224 4.70 -19.46 0.19
C VAL A 224 3.20 -19.39 0.48
N THR A 225 2.69 -18.20 0.83
CA THR A 225 1.25 -18.00 1.10
C THR A 225 0.39 -18.26 -0.15
N ARG A 226 0.81 -17.79 -1.32
CA ARG A 226 0.11 -17.97 -2.60
C ARG A 226 0.15 -19.43 -3.04
N ILE A 227 1.32 -20.08 -2.97
CA ILE A 227 1.47 -21.48 -3.38
C ILE A 227 0.60 -22.42 -2.55
N LYS A 228 0.53 -22.22 -1.24
CA LYS A 228 -0.36 -23.01 -0.35
C LYS A 228 -1.83 -22.97 -0.77
N ARG A 229 -2.25 -21.91 -1.47
CA ARG A 229 -3.64 -21.68 -1.89
C ARG A 229 -3.91 -22.07 -3.34
N ARG A 230 -2.87 -22.28 -4.17
CA ARG A 230 -3.06 -22.61 -5.59
C ARG A 230 -3.75 -23.96 -5.70
N LEU A 231 -4.90 -23.96 -6.36
CA LEU A 231 -5.64 -25.16 -6.71
C LEU A 231 -5.00 -25.81 -7.94
N ASN A 232 -5.03 -27.14 -8.01
CA ASN A 232 -4.68 -27.94 -9.19
C ASN A 232 -3.21 -27.91 -9.65
N ILE A 233 -2.26 -27.42 -8.84
CA ILE A 233 -0.81 -27.53 -9.14
C ILE A 233 -0.06 -27.98 -7.88
N ASP A 234 0.59 -29.14 -7.94
CA ASP A 234 1.49 -29.59 -6.86
C ASP A 234 2.84 -28.87 -6.97
N LEU A 235 2.98 -27.80 -6.20
CA LEU A 235 4.20 -26.99 -6.09
C LEU A 235 4.95 -27.27 -4.77
N ARG A 236 4.82 -28.47 -4.21
CA ARG A 236 5.56 -28.85 -2.98
C ARG A 236 7.08 -28.80 -3.16
N ASP A 237 7.58 -28.97 -4.39
CA ASP A 237 8.98 -28.72 -4.78
C ASP A 237 9.12 -27.44 -5.63
N SER A 238 8.67 -26.31 -5.06
CA SER A 238 8.54 -25.01 -5.73
C SER A 238 9.83 -24.20 -5.88
N SER A 239 10.98 -24.78 -5.51
CA SER A 239 12.28 -24.15 -5.69
C SER A 239 12.48 -23.71 -7.15
N SER A 240 12.18 -24.61 -8.10
CA SER A 240 12.22 -24.33 -9.54
C SER A 240 11.35 -23.14 -9.97
N TYR A 241 10.12 -23.06 -9.49
CA TYR A 241 9.21 -21.97 -9.83
C TYR A 241 9.66 -20.64 -9.21
N TRP A 242 10.15 -20.66 -7.97
CA TRP A 242 10.76 -19.48 -7.36
C TRP A 242 12.00 -19.03 -8.13
N ASP A 243 12.93 -19.94 -8.42
CA ASP A 243 14.18 -19.65 -9.10
C ASP A 243 13.96 -19.12 -10.52
N HIS A 244 12.91 -19.61 -11.20
CA HIS A 244 12.52 -19.14 -12.53
C HIS A 244 12.02 -17.69 -12.50
N PHE A 245 11.10 -17.35 -11.59
CA PHE A 245 10.44 -16.03 -11.58
C PHE A 245 11.12 -14.98 -10.67
N ASN A 246 11.98 -15.38 -9.73
CA ASN A 246 12.68 -14.46 -8.83
C ASN A 246 13.87 -13.76 -9.52
N ARG A 247 13.57 -12.99 -10.56
CA ARG A 247 14.56 -12.32 -11.42
C ARG A 247 14.91 -10.94 -10.88
N ASN A 248 16.13 -10.80 -10.38
CA ASN A 248 16.67 -9.58 -9.78
C ASN A 248 17.86 -9.05 -10.59
N ASP A 249 17.79 -9.20 -11.91
CA ASP A 249 18.92 -9.02 -12.82
C ASP A 249 19.31 -7.54 -12.98
N ILE A 250 18.32 -6.63 -12.98
CA ILE A 250 18.49 -5.19 -13.20
C ILE A 250 17.72 -4.41 -12.12
N SER A 251 18.38 -3.48 -11.44
CA SER A 251 17.71 -2.53 -10.55
C SER A 251 16.89 -1.51 -11.35
N ASP A 252 15.67 -1.26 -10.91
CA ASP A 252 14.72 -0.41 -11.61
C ASP A 252 13.95 0.47 -10.62
N ASN A 253 14.18 1.79 -10.69
CA ASN A 253 13.48 2.81 -9.93
C ASN A 253 12.75 3.81 -10.85
N SER A 254 12.56 3.46 -12.13
CA SER A 254 12.01 4.36 -13.16
C SER A 254 10.59 4.87 -12.88
N TYR A 255 9.89 4.20 -11.97
CA TYR A 255 8.50 4.47 -11.60
C TYR A 255 8.34 5.39 -10.39
N GLU A 256 9.44 5.90 -9.82
CA GLU A 256 9.45 6.89 -8.73
C GLU A 256 8.60 8.13 -9.03
N LYS A 257 8.56 8.57 -10.29
CA LYS A 257 7.78 9.75 -10.73
C LYS A 257 6.27 9.65 -10.39
N PHE A 258 5.74 8.44 -10.24
CA PHE A 258 4.33 8.21 -9.92
C PHE A 258 4.04 8.07 -8.42
N TYR A 259 5.06 7.93 -7.57
CA TYR A 259 4.87 7.66 -6.14
C TYR A 259 4.03 8.72 -5.44
N GLY A 260 4.30 10.00 -5.67
CA GLY A 260 3.58 11.08 -5.00
C GLY A 260 2.07 11.04 -5.28
N LYS A 261 1.66 10.70 -6.51
CA LYS A 261 0.23 10.55 -6.87
C LYS A 261 -0.36 9.27 -6.27
N CYS A 262 0.35 8.14 -6.43
CA CYS A 262 -0.08 6.85 -5.90
C CYS A 262 -0.23 6.88 -4.37
N GLU A 263 0.72 7.45 -3.64
CA GLU A 263 0.65 7.55 -2.17
C GLU A 263 -0.56 8.36 -1.73
N LYS A 264 -0.84 9.51 -2.35
CA LYS A 264 -2.03 10.31 -2.02
C LYS A 264 -3.33 9.52 -2.18
N ILE A 265 -3.44 8.68 -3.21
CA ILE A 265 -4.62 7.84 -3.44
C ILE A 265 -4.66 6.68 -2.45
N PHE A 266 -3.53 6.00 -2.25
CA PHE A 266 -3.40 4.90 -1.29
C PHE A 266 -3.81 5.35 0.12
N MET A 267 -3.39 6.53 0.55
CA MET A 267 -3.78 7.10 1.84
C MET A 267 -5.29 7.38 1.94
N GLN A 268 -5.93 7.83 0.85
CA GLN A 268 -7.38 8.02 0.85
C GLN A 268 -8.13 6.69 1.01
N ILE A 269 -7.66 5.63 0.34
CA ILE A 269 -8.21 4.28 0.48
C ILE A 269 -8.04 3.78 1.92
N GLN A 270 -6.82 3.90 2.48
CA GLN A 270 -6.55 3.47 3.85
C GLN A 270 -7.39 4.22 4.88
N LYS A 271 -7.50 5.55 4.77
CA LYS A 271 -8.33 6.38 5.65
C LYS A 271 -9.80 5.97 5.56
N SER A 272 -10.28 5.67 4.35
CA SER A 272 -11.64 5.17 4.14
C SER A 272 -11.86 3.81 4.83
N ALA A 273 -10.91 2.88 4.68
CA ALA A 273 -11.00 1.54 5.25
C ALA A 273 -10.96 1.57 6.78
N LEU A 274 -10.12 2.44 7.34
CA LEU A 274 -10.06 2.69 8.77
C LEU A 274 -11.34 3.28 9.33
N LYS A 275 -11.89 4.29 8.66
CA LYS A 275 -13.16 4.90 9.07
C LYS A 275 -14.27 3.85 9.08
N GLU A 276 -14.31 2.97 8.08
CA GLU A 276 -15.31 1.90 8.03
C GLU A 276 -15.12 0.88 9.15
N ALA A 277 -13.88 0.45 9.38
CA ALA A 277 -13.57 -0.42 10.51
C ALA A 277 -13.97 0.22 11.85
N ALA A 278 -13.63 1.49 12.06
CA ALA A 278 -14.01 2.23 13.25
C ALA A 278 -15.54 2.37 13.37
N ASN A 279 -16.25 2.62 12.27
CA ASN A 279 -17.71 2.69 12.27
C ASN A 279 -18.34 1.36 12.71
N ILE A 280 -17.87 0.24 12.15
CA ILE A 280 -18.32 -1.11 12.50
C ILE A 280 -18.10 -1.38 13.99
N LEU A 281 -16.92 -1.01 14.52
CA LEU A 281 -16.61 -1.11 15.95
C LEU A 281 -17.45 -0.13 16.80
N SER A 282 -17.83 1.03 16.27
CA SER A 282 -18.52 2.10 17.00
C SER A 282 -20.04 1.99 17.04
N GLN A 283 -20.64 1.04 16.32
CA GLN A 283 -22.09 0.81 16.30
C GLN A 283 -22.59 -0.04 17.50
N GLN A 284 -21.75 -0.25 18.52
CA GLN A 284 -22.16 -0.70 19.85
C GLN A 284 -22.29 0.48 20.85
N LYS A 285 -23.01 0.23 21.95
CA LYS A 285 -23.68 1.21 22.85
C LYS A 285 -22.86 2.45 23.25
N GLU A 286 -23.50 3.61 23.21
CA GLU A 286 -22.97 4.95 23.58
C GLU A 286 -22.31 5.03 24.97
N GLU A 287 -22.76 4.23 25.95
CA GLU A 287 -22.22 4.22 27.31
C GLU A 287 -20.79 3.64 27.42
N GLU A 288 -20.32 2.84 26.45
CA GLU A 288 -18.94 2.30 26.44
C GLU A 288 -17.95 3.27 25.78
N LYS A 289 -18.39 4.09 24.81
CA LYS A 289 -17.56 5.13 24.16
C LYS A 289 -17.01 6.16 25.15
N GLU A 290 -17.86 6.65 26.06
CA GLU A 290 -17.49 7.66 27.05
C GLU A 290 -16.46 7.14 28.06
N LYS A 291 -16.52 5.86 28.42
CA LYS A 291 -15.61 5.24 29.41
C LYS A 291 -14.21 4.98 28.88
N ILE A 292 -14.06 4.82 27.56
CA ILE A 292 -12.76 4.43 26.99
C ILE A 292 -11.99 5.66 26.51
N LEU A 293 -12.67 6.66 25.94
CA LEU A 293 -12.06 7.96 25.60
C LEU A 293 -11.59 8.73 26.85
N THR A 294 -12.26 8.55 27.99
CA THR A 294 -11.89 9.18 29.27
C THR A 294 -10.74 8.49 30.03
N SER A 295 -10.18 7.38 29.51
CA SER A 295 -9.11 6.62 30.18
C SER A 295 -7.68 6.92 29.71
N TYR A 296 -7.52 7.83 28.73
CA TYR A 296 -6.23 8.14 28.10
C TYR A 296 -5.94 9.64 28.09
N ASP A 297 -5.71 10.18 29.28
CA ASP A 297 -5.24 11.55 29.42
C ASP A 297 -3.81 11.70 28.89
N ILE A 298 -3.59 12.77 28.11
CA ILE A 298 -2.26 13.15 27.65
C ILE A 298 -1.50 13.70 28.85
N LYS A 299 -0.46 13.00 29.29
CA LYS A 299 0.37 13.43 30.42
C LYS A 299 1.08 14.74 30.13
N ALA A 300 1.70 14.80 28.95
CA ALA A 300 2.69 15.79 28.61
C ALA A 300 2.84 15.89 27.10
N VAL A 301 3.03 17.11 26.61
CA VAL A 301 3.52 17.38 25.26
C VAL A 301 4.82 18.15 25.36
N ARG A 302 5.81 17.69 24.62
CA ARG A 302 7.18 18.19 24.67
C ARG A 302 7.71 18.41 23.27
N LYS A 303 8.46 19.49 23.10
CA LYS A 303 9.32 19.63 21.93
C LYS A 303 10.50 18.67 22.08
N ILE A 304 10.89 18.04 20.97
CA ILE A 304 12.00 17.09 20.93
C ILE A 304 13.15 17.72 20.15
N LYS A 305 14.34 17.61 20.72
CA LYS A 305 15.61 17.95 20.06
C LYS A 305 16.51 16.73 20.02
N THR A 306 17.48 16.76 19.11
CA THR A 306 18.65 15.88 19.25
C THR A 306 19.44 16.30 20.50
N SER A 307 20.16 15.37 21.12
CA SER A 307 21.05 15.63 22.27
C SER A 307 22.15 16.65 21.95
N ARG A 308 22.42 16.90 20.66
CA ARG A 308 23.36 17.93 20.17
C ARG A 308 22.72 19.30 19.95
N GLY A 309 21.41 19.45 20.18
CA GLY A 309 20.68 20.72 20.12
C GLY A 309 19.92 20.99 18.83
N SER A 310 20.03 20.14 17.80
CA SER A 310 19.24 20.29 16.56
C SER A 310 17.75 20.11 16.80
N ASN A 311 16.91 20.95 16.18
CA ASN A 311 15.46 20.81 16.22
C ASN A 311 14.98 19.77 15.22
N LEU A 312 13.92 19.03 15.55
CA LEU A 312 13.20 18.19 14.61
C LEU A 312 12.09 18.99 13.92
N ALA A 313 11.92 18.79 12.62
CA ALA A 313 10.82 19.34 11.86
C ALA A 313 10.37 18.39 10.76
N LEU A 314 9.15 18.61 10.28
CA LEU A 314 8.58 17.92 9.13
C LEU A 314 8.64 18.86 7.92
N ARG A 315 9.33 18.45 6.85
CA ARG A 315 9.41 19.22 5.61
C ARG A 315 8.11 19.11 4.83
N LYS A 316 7.45 20.23 4.53
CA LYS A 316 6.10 20.23 3.94
C LYS A 316 6.05 19.71 2.50
N SER A 317 7.13 19.87 1.74
CA SER A 317 7.17 19.50 0.32
C SER A 317 7.03 18.00 0.08
N ASP A 318 7.54 17.18 1.00
CA ASP A 318 7.61 15.73 0.84
C ASP A 318 7.35 14.93 2.12
N GLY A 319 7.03 15.60 3.23
CA GLY A 319 6.70 14.97 4.50
C GLY A 319 7.91 14.35 5.21
N LYS A 320 9.15 14.68 4.81
CA LYS A 320 10.32 14.07 5.46
C LYS A 320 10.55 14.63 6.86
N LEU A 321 10.84 13.74 7.81
CA LEU A 321 11.31 14.10 9.13
C LEU A 321 12.80 14.48 9.03
N VAL A 322 13.10 15.72 9.36
CA VAL A 322 14.44 16.30 9.26
C VAL A 322 14.87 16.89 10.59
N HIS A 323 16.18 17.08 10.76
CA HIS A 323 16.76 17.88 11.82
C HIS A 323 17.72 18.93 11.27
N PHE A 324 17.86 20.05 11.97
CA PHE A 324 18.75 21.16 11.60
C PHE A 324 19.38 21.81 12.82
N SER A 325 20.64 22.25 12.68
CA SER A 325 21.34 23.06 13.69
C SER A 325 20.69 24.45 13.78
N THR A 326 20.46 24.97 14.98
CA THR A 326 19.62 26.15 15.24
C THR A 326 20.11 27.44 14.60
N ASP A 327 19.29 27.98 13.68
CA ASP A 327 18.96 29.40 13.39
C ASP A 327 18.09 29.54 12.12
N HIS A 328 17.64 28.45 11.47
CA HIS A 328 16.98 28.47 10.14
C HIS A 328 15.63 27.73 10.10
N PHE A 329 14.79 27.82 11.14
CA PHE A 329 13.42 27.30 11.03
C PHE A 329 12.54 28.26 10.23
N ASP A 330 12.06 27.80 9.09
CA ASP A 330 11.17 28.55 8.20
C ASP A 330 9.77 27.91 8.21
N GLU A 331 8.83 28.57 8.88
CA GLU A 331 7.43 28.13 8.96
C GLU A 331 6.75 28.00 7.59
N SER A 332 7.27 28.60 6.53
CA SER A 332 6.72 28.40 5.18
C SER A 332 7.02 27.00 4.64
N ASN A 333 8.18 26.44 4.99
CA ASN A 333 8.70 25.17 4.46
C ASN A 333 8.59 23.99 5.43
N TYR A 334 8.47 24.27 6.73
CA TYR A 334 8.54 23.25 7.77
C TYR A 334 7.39 23.34 8.78
N CYS A 335 7.02 22.19 9.34
CA CYS A 335 6.15 22.08 10.49
C CYS A 335 6.98 21.65 11.71
N GLN A 336 6.72 22.25 12.87
CA GLN A 336 7.44 21.91 14.10
C GLN A 336 6.97 20.55 14.61
N VAL A 337 7.89 19.66 14.95
CA VAL A 337 7.58 18.32 15.49
C VAL A 337 7.59 18.34 17.02
N TYR A 338 6.60 17.69 17.61
CA TYR A 338 6.42 17.49 19.03
C TYR A 338 6.18 16.01 19.33
N GLY A 339 6.40 15.62 20.58
CA GLY A 339 6.03 14.31 21.10
C GLY A 339 5.06 14.45 22.27
N PHE A 340 4.13 13.50 22.41
CA PHE A 340 3.28 13.39 23.59
C PHE A 340 3.25 11.98 24.17
N PHE A 341 2.82 11.90 25.42
CA PHE A 341 2.70 10.69 26.22
C PHE A 341 1.29 10.54 26.78
N TYR A 342 0.81 9.30 26.89
CA TYR A 342 -0.39 8.98 27.67
C TYR A 342 -0.02 8.63 29.11
N ASP A 343 -0.87 8.98 30.09
CA ASP A 343 -0.62 8.76 31.53
C ASP A 343 -0.32 7.29 31.90
N ASN A 344 -0.87 6.33 31.14
CA ASN A 344 -0.67 4.90 31.41
C ASN A 344 0.43 4.25 30.55
N TYR A 345 1.11 5.01 29.69
CA TYR A 345 2.04 4.51 28.67
C TYR A 345 3.19 5.50 28.42
N GLU A 346 3.84 5.92 29.50
CA GLU A 346 4.88 6.96 29.48
C GLU A 346 6.17 6.53 28.76
N GLU A 347 6.36 5.23 28.52
CA GLU A 347 7.46 4.72 27.72
C GLU A 347 7.21 4.84 26.21
N TYR A 348 6.02 5.24 25.78
CA TYR A 348 5.67 5.42 24.37
C TYR A 348 5.42 6.88 24.05
N ILE A 349 6.21 7.40 23.12
CA ILE A 349 6.08 8.75 22.62
C ILE A 349 5.43 8.75 21.25
N HIS A 350 4.53 9.68 21.03
CA HIS A 350 3.79 9.85 19.79
C HIS A 350 4.21 11.15 19.11
N LEU A 351 4.93 11.05 18.00
CA LEU A 351 5.42 12.21 17.25
C LEU A 351 4.35 12.75 16.31
N PHE A 352 4.11 14.05 16.37
CA PHE A 352 3.17 14.77 15.50
C PHE A 352 3.74 16.12 15.09
N ALA A 353 3.24 16.68 14.00
CA ALA A 353 3.68 17.97 13.47
C ALA A 353 2.62 19.05 13.73
N VAL A 354 3.06 20.28 13.95
CA VAL A 354 2.21 21.46 14.19
C VAL A 354 2.52 22.54 13.18
N GLU A 355 1.47 23.15 12.63
CA GLU A 355 1.51 24.30 11.74
C GLU A 355 0.48 25.32 12.23
N ASN A 356 0.90 26.58 12.46
CA ASN A 356 0.00 27.67 12.88
C ASN A 356 -0.89 27.32 14.08
N ASN A 357 -0.31 26.72 15.13
CA ASN A 357 -1.01 26.22 16.33
C ASN A 357 -2.11 25.18 16.05
N LYS A 358 -2.04 24.47 14.92
CA LYS A 358 -2.91 23.35 14.60
C LYS A 358 -2.08 22.12 14.29
N ILE A 359 -2.62 20.94 14.56
CA ILE A 359 -1.97 19.70 14.14
C ILE A 359 -1.95 19.68 12.62
N PHE A 360 -0.75 19.55 12.06
CA PHE A 360 -0.52 19.37 10.65
C PHE A 360 -0.97 17.97 10.25
N ASP A 361 -1.77 17.87 9.19
CA ASP A 361 -2.37 16.62 8.74
C ASP A 361 -1.50 15.83 7.73
N GLY A 362 -0.31 16.35 7.42
CA GLY A 362 0.66 15.68 6.56
C GLY A 362 1.41 14.54 7.24
N PHE A 363 1.92 13.63 6.43
CA PHE A 363 2.54 12.39 6.87
C PHE A 363 4.02 12.58 7.19
N PHE A 364 4.49 11.80 8.15
CA PHE A 364 5.91 11.58 8.38
C PHE A 364 6.43 10.52 7.43
N PHE A 365 7.50 10.87 6.72
CA PHE A 365 8.40 9.96 6.04
C PHE A 365 9.75 10.01 6.75
N VAL A 366 10.20 8.86 7.22
CA VAL A 366 11.54 8.71 7.81
C VAL A 366 12.27 7.69 6.97
N LYS A 367 13.49 7.99 6.54
CA LYS A 367 14.29 7.05 5.75
C LYS A 367 14.45 5.74 6.53
N ASP A 368 14.30 4.60 5.86
CA ASP A 368 14.33 3.25 6.46
C ASP A 368 13.20 2.93 7.48
N ASP A 369 12.30 3.88 7.80
CA ASP A 369 11.08 3.57 8.55
C ASP A 369 9.99 3.13 7.57
N LEU A 370 9.45 1.93 7.78
CA LEU A 370 8.45 1.36 6.89
C LEU A 370 7.05 1.95 7.10
N ARG A 371 6.89 2.85 8.08
CA ARG A 371 5.62 3.47 8.46
C ARG A 371 5.49 4.84 7.80
N VAL A 372 4.30 5.13 7.30
CA VAL A 372 3.91 6.45 6.80
C VAL A 372 2.64 6.86 7.54
N SER A 373 2.76 7.81 8.47
CA SER A 373 1.68 8.21 9.37
C SER A 373 1.81 9.69 9.77
N PRO A 374 0.72 10.45 9.96
CA PRO A 374 0.78 11.78 10.56
C PRO A 374 1.13 11.72 12.06
N LEU A 375 1.14 10.51 12.62
CA LEU A 375 1.53 10.21 13.99
C LEU A 375 2.47 9.01 14.04
N LEU A 376 3.74 9.22 14.41
CA LEU A 376 4.70 8.12 14.56
C LEU A 376 4.94 7.78 16.03
N THR A 377 4.58 6.57 16.42
CA THR A 377 4.81 6.08 17.78
C THR A 377 6.18 5.41 17.90
N TYR A 378 6.99 5.82 18.85
CA TYR A 378 8.25 5.17 19.22
C TYR A 378 8.21 4.76 20.68
N LYS A 379 8.97 3.73 21.03
CA LYS A 379 9.29 3.48 22.44
C LYS A 379 10.47 4.36 22.82
N ALA A 380 10.30 5.22 23.82
CA ALA A 380 11.38 5.98 24.43
C ALA A 380 12.17 5.07 25.37
N GLU A 381 13.47 4.90 25.11
CA GLU A 381 14.38 4.17 25.99
C GLU A 381 15.32 5.16 26.67
N TYR A 382 15.08 5.40 27.96
CA TYR A 382 15.77 6.40 28.76
C TYR A 382 17.12 5.88 29.26
N TYR A 383 18.12 6.75 29.20
CA TYR A 383 19.45 6.56 29.78
C TYR A 383 19.64 7.45 31.01
N GLU A 384 19.10 8.67 30.95
CA GLU A 384 19.02 9.65 32.04
C GLU A 384 17.64 10.33 32.01
N ASP A 385 17.33 11.19 33.00
CA ASP A 385 15.99 11.80 33.17
C ASP A 385 15.44 12.50 31.91
N ASN A 386 16.32 13.07 31.08
CA ASN A 386 15.95 13.76 29.84
C ASN A 386 16.68 13.23 28.61
N LEU A 387 17.45 12.16 28.72
CA LEU A 387 18.26 11.61 27.62
C LEU A 387 17.71 10.25 27.22
N PHE A 388 17.21 10.14 25.98
CA PHE A 388 16.55 8.92 25.53
C PHE A 388 16.81 8.64 24.05
N SER A 389 16.64 7.37 23.67
CA SER A 389 16.59 6.95 22.27
C SER A 389 15.16 6.57 21.88
N LEU A 390 14.87 6.60 20.58
CA LEU A 390 13.54 6.33 20.04
C LEU A 390 13.56 5.04 19.23
N ARG A 391 12.98 3.96 19.76
CA ARG A 391 12.92 2.67 19.08
C ARG A 391 11.61 2.49 18.32
N SER A 392 11.71 2.20 17.03
CA SER A 392 10.57 1.79 16.22
C SER A 392 10.01 0.48 16.77
N ILE A 393 8.74 0.50 17.15
CA ILE A 393 8.08 -0.67 17.75
C ILE A 393 7.85 -1.76 16.69
N SER A 394 7.70 -1.35 15.43
CA SER A 394 7.34 -2.23 14.32
C SER A 394 8.55 -2.94 13.71
N GLN A 395 9.73 -2.30 13.77
CA GLN A 395 10.98 -2.78 13.17
C GLN A 395 12.07 -3.12 14.20
N ASN A 396 11.91 -2.71 15.46
CA ASN A 396 12.89 -2.90 16.54
C ASN A 396 14.29 -2.35 16.19
N VAL A 397 14.30 -1.19 15.53
CA VAL A 397 15.49 -0.38 15.22
C VAL A 397 15.27 1.04 15.74
N PHE A 398 16.34 1.77 16.01
CA PHE A 398 16.31 3.11 16.56
C PHE A 398 16.27 4.16 15.45
N LEU A 399 15.51 5.23 15.72
CA LEU A 399 15.57 6.49 14.99
C LEU A 399 16.91 7.15 15.27
N SER A 400 17.54 7.67 14.23
CA SER A 400 18.84 8.30 14.25
C SER A 400 18.81 9.63 13.50
N ALA A 401 19.65 10.55 13.97
CA ALA A 401 19.81 11.88 13.40
C ALA A 401 21.27 12.06 12.93
N PRO A 402 21.64 11.50 11.75
CA PRO A 402 23.00 11.58 11.25
C PRO A 402 23.42 13.02 10.89
N GLY A 403 24.73 13.30 10.98
CA GLY A 403 25.35 14.38 10.19
C GLY A 403 25.31 15.81 10.75
N HIS A 404 25.69 16.02 12.02
CA HIS A 404 25.67 17.36 12.62
C HIS A 404 26.59 18.41 11.94
N ASP A 405 27.66 18.00 11.24
CA ASP A 405 28.74 18.90 10.81
C ASP A 405 28.85 19.08 9.28
N VAL A 406 27.83 18.64 8.51
CA VAL A 406 27.93 18.52 7.03
C VAL A 406 26.92 19.38 6.27
N ALA A 407 25.72 19.62 6.79
CA ALA A 407 24.73 20.48 6.12
C ALA A 407 23.71 21.09 7.10
N PRO A 408 23.07 22.21 6.74
CA PRO A 408 22.11 22.90 7.61
C PRO A 408 20.85 22.08 7.88
N GLU A 409 20.49 21.13 7.01
CA GLU A 409 19.36 20.21 7.17
C GLU A 409 19.81 18.78 6.87
N GLN A 410 19.34 17.82 7.65
CA GLN A 410 19.59 16.38 7.46
C GLN A 410 18.33 15.56 7.71
N GLU A 411 18.14 14.50 6.93
CA GLU A 411 17.02 13.56 7.09
C GLU A 411 17.28 12.62 8.27
N LEU A 412 16.24 12.32 9.07
CA LEU A 412 16.32 11.27 10.07
C LEU A 412 16.20 9.89 9.41
N GLU A 413 16.87 8.89 9.99
CA GLU A 413 16.88 7.51 9.51
C GLU A 413 16.47 6.55 10.62
N CYS A 414 15.67 5.52 10.31
CA CYS A 414 15.25 4.49 11.26
C CYS A 414 15.92 3.15 10.93
N ASN A 415 17.23 3.05 11.15
CA ASN A 415 18.04 1.92 10.70
C ASN A 415 19.05 1.38 11.74
N ARG A 416 19.10 1.97 12.94
CA ARG A 416 20.09 1.60 13.96
C ARG A 416 19.65 0.39 14.77
N ARG A 417 20.52 -0.61 14.94
CA ARG A 417 20.22 -1.75 15.84
C ARG A 417 20.43 -1.42 17.30
N GLU A 418 21.33 -0.49 17.58
CA GLU A 418 21.69 0.03 18.89
C GLU A 418 21.77 1.55 18.78
N ALA A 419 21.32 2.28 19.79
CA ALA A 419 21.45 3.73 19.83
C ALA A 419 22.85 4.12 20.31
N LEU A 420 23.55 4.94 19.52
CA LEU A 420 24.82 5.54 19.92
C LEU A 420 24.55 6.82 20.72
N GLU A 421 25.46 7.18 21.63
CA GLU A 421 25.29 8.35 22.53
C GLU A 421 24.97 9.65 21.77
N TRP A 422 25.60 9.85 20.60
CA TRP A 422 25.39 11.04 19.78
C TRP A 422 24.07 11.03 18.98
N GLU A 423 23.33 9.91 18.99
CA GLU A 423 22.03 9.73 18.33
C GLU A 423 20.86 9.86 19.30
N HIS A 424 21.12 10.20 20.56
CA HIS A 424 20.09 10.42 21.57
C HIS A 424 19.29 11.71 21.33
N PHE A 425 18.11 11.76 21.92
CA PHE A 425 17.19 12.88 21.92
C PHE A 425 16.99 13.40 23.35
N VAL A 426 16.54 14.65 23.42
CA VAL A 426 16.20 15.34 24.66
C VAL A 426 14.88 16.10 24.52
N PHE A 427 14.17 16.30 25.63
CA PHE A 427 13.08 17.27 25.66
C PHE A 427 13.61 18.67 25.88
N ASP A 428 12.94 19.61 25.24
CA ASP A 428 13.18 21.04 25.36
C ASP A 428 11.99 21.67 26.11
N ASP A 429 11.21 22.52 25.44
CA ASP A 429 10.08 23.20 26.08
C ASP A 429 8.81 22.34 26.11
N MET A 430 7.94 22.63 27.10
CA MET A 430 6.58 22.11 27.11
C MET A 430 5.72 22.87 26.08
N TYR A 431 4.90 22.13 25.34
CA TYR A 431 3.88 22.72 24.48
C TYR A 431 2.54 22.81 25.22
N GLU A 432 1.75 23.84 24.92
CA GLU A 432 0.48 24.11 25.58
C GLU A 432 -0.54 22.98 25.33
N LYS A 433 -0.97 22.32 26.41
CA LYS A 433 -1.87 21.14 26.37
C LYS A 433 -3.27 21.48 25.86
N GLU A 434 -3.73 22.73 26.03
CA GLU A 434 -5.09 23.17 25.65
C GLU A 434 -5.33 23.19 24.13
N ILE A 435 -4.27 23.36 23.32
CA ILE A 435 -4.36 23.34 21.85
C ILE A 435 -4.72 21.92 21.33
N LEU A 436 -4.57 20.90 22.16
CA LEU A 436 -4.54 19.50 21.75
C LEU A 436 -5.83 18.72 22.08
N SER A 437 -6.61 19.14 23.09
CA SER A 437 -7.77 18.40 23.57
C SER A 437 -8.83 18.16 22.49
N ASN A 438 -9.14 19.17 21.67
CA ASN A 438 -10.10 19.06 20.55
C ASN A 438 -9.48 18.53 19.24
N ALA A 439 -8.15 18.54 19.12
CA ALA A 439 -7.46 18.11 17.91
C ALA A 439 -7.19 16.59 17.91
N PHE A 440 -7.02 15.97 19.09
CA PHE A 440 -6.74 14.54 19.21
C PHE A 440 -7.95 13.61 19.12
N GLU A 441 -9.16 14.01 19.52
CA GLU A 441 -10.36 13.23 19.16
C GLU A 441 -10.45 13.02 17.65
N LYS A 442 -10.11 14.07 16.87
CA LYS A 442 -10.01 13.99 15.41
C LYS A 442 -8.79 13.20 14.94
N LEU A 443 -7.65 13.28 15.63
CA LEU A 443 -6.44 12.53 15.27
C LEU A 443 -6.54 11.03 15.59
N ILE A 444 -7.21 10.62 16.66
CA ILE A 444 -7.50 9.21 17.00
C ILE A 444 -8.48 8.63 15.96
N VAL A 445 -9.49 9.41 15.56
CA VAL A 445 -10.39 9.09 14.44
C VAL A 445 -9.67 9.16 13.07
N HIS A 446 -8.49 9.79 12.99
CA HIS A 446 -7.64 9.89 11.79
C HIS A 446 -6.35 9.05 11.89
N ASN A 447 -6.15 8.28 12.96
CA ASN A 447 -4.90 7.60 13.20
C ASN A 447 -4.78 6.42 12.23
N ASN A 448 -3.82 6.58 11.33
CA ASN A 448 -3.53 5.71 10.20
C ASN A 448 -2.81 4.44 10.68
N PHE A 449 -3.56 3.44 11.10
CA PHE A 449 -3.09 2.05 11.01
C PHE A 449 -3.74 1.41 9.81
N ASN A 450 -2.97 0.97 8.83
CA ASN A 450 -3.59 0.16 7.80
C ASN A 450 -4.16 -1.11 8.49
N ILE A 451 -5.29 -1.60 7.98
CA ILE A 451 -6.01 -2.74 8.56
C ILE A 451 -5.11 -3.98 8.75
N TYR A 452 -3.99 -4.08 8.02
CA TYR A 452 -3.02 -5.16 8.09
C TYR A 452 -2.16 -5.11 9.33
N ASP A 453 -1.82 -3.92 9.84
CA ASP A 453 -1.09 -3.82 11.10
C ASP A 453 -2.02 -4.20 12.26
N LEU A 454 -3.29 -3.78 12.23
CA LEU A 454 -4.29 -4.23 13.21
C LEU A 454 -4.56 -5.76 13.12
N LEU A 455 -4.70 -6.32 11.91
CA LEU A 455 -5.01 -7.74 11.66
C LEU A 455 -3.80 -8.69 11.80
N HIS A 456 -2.59 -8.25 11.48
CA HIS A 456 -1.37 -9.05 11.64
C HIS A 456 -0.86 -9.02 13.09
N MET A 457 -1.14 -7.95 13.83
CA MET A 457 -0.70 -7.81 15.22
C MET A 457 -1.67 -8.41 16.23
N SER A 458 -2.95 -8.55 15.88
CA SER A 458 -3.91 -9.38 16.64
C SER A 458 -3.59 -10.88 16.57
N LYS A 459 -2.88 -11.35 15.52
CA LYS A 459 -2.42 -12.75 15.36
C LYS A 459 -1.31 -13.18 16.34
N LYS A 460 -0.52 -12.25 16.90
CA LYS A 460 0.59 -12.57 17.82
C LYS A 460 0.32 -12.01 19.21
N ASN A 461 -0.39 -12.80 20.02
CA ASN A 461 -0.54 -12.64 21.48
C ASN A 461 -0.60 -11.19 21.99
N ILE A 462 -1.83 -10.67 22.03
CA ILE A 462 -2.24 -9.46 22.78
C ILE A 462 -1.73 -9.48 24.25
N TYR A 463 -1.38 -10.65 24.79
CA TYR A 463 -0.88 -10.85 26.14
C TYR A 463 0.65 -10.72 26.31
N THR A 464 1.41 -10.36 25.27
CA THR A 464 2.85 -10.10 25.40
C THR A 464 3.15 -8.59 25.44
N LYS A 465 4.04 -8.17 26.35
CA LYS A 465 4.46 -6.75 26.57
C LYS A 465 5.00 -6.02 25.31
N LYS A 466 5.13 -6.70 24.16
CA LYS A 466 5.61 -6.16 22.87
C LYS A 466 4.56 -5.36 22.08
N HIS A 467 3.29 -5.42 22.47
CA HIS A 467 2.18 -4.81 21.72
C HIS A 467 1.30 -3.88 22.57
N MET A 468 1.86 -3.34 23.67
CA MET A 468 1.14 -2.50 24.63
C MET A 468 0.63 -1.16 24.06
N TRP A 469 1.17 -0.70 22.94
CA TRP A 469 0.66 0.49 22.24
C TRP A 469 -0.71 0.28 21.56
N LEU A 470 -1.19 -0.97 21.42
CA LEU A 470 -2.55 -1.31 20.97
C LEU A 470 -3.58 -1.32 22.09
N LEU A 471 -3.15 -1.26 23.36
CA LEU A 471 -4.04 -1.33 24.52
C LEU A 471 -5.12 -0.23 24.54
N PRO A 472 -4.88 1.01 24.07
CA PRO A 472 -5.93 2.01 23.93
C PRO A 472 -7.05 1.65 22.94
N PHE A 473 -6.75 0.85 21.93
CA PHE A 473 -7.71 0.42 20.91
C PHE A 473 -8.42 -0.90 21.28
N ILE A 474 -7.74 -1.80 22.00
CA ILE A 474 -8.32 -3.08 22.48
C ILE A 474 -9.18 -2.87 23.73
N SER A 475 -8.85 -1.90 24.57
CA SER A 475 -9.68 -1.48 25.70
C SER A 475 -10.99 -0.84 25.24
N MET A 476 -11.04 -0.36 23.99
CA MET A 476 -12.23 0.18 23.33
C MET A 476 -13.28 -0.88 22.95
N LEU A 477 -12.93 -2.17 23.07
CA LEU A 477 -13.78 -3.28 22.65
C LEU A 477 -14.55 -3.90 23.84
N SER A 478 -15.86 -4.09 23.68
CA SER A 478 -16.77 -4.83 24.55
C SER A 478 -16.36 -6.31 24.68
N ASN A 479 -16.86 -7.02 25.69
CA ASN A 479 -16.51 -8.44 25.87
C ASN A 479 -17.04 -9.34 24.73
N ASN A 480 -18.17 -8.97 24.13
CA ASN A 480 -18.66 -9.63 22.91
C ASN A 480 -17.82 -9.23 21.69
N GLU A 481 -17.35 -7.99 21.59
CA GLU A 481 -16.44 -7.57 20.51
C GLU A 481 -15.07 -8.23 20.61
N LYS A 482 -14.60 -8.55 21.82
CA LYS A 482 -13.40 -9.40 22.00
C LYS A 482 -13.65 -10.84 21.56
N GLU A 483 -14.87 -11.35 21.67
CA GLU A 483 -15.29 -12.66 21.14
C GLU A 483 -15.53 -12.63 19.61
N ASP A 484 -16.04 -11.54 19.06
CA ASP A 484 -16.20 -11.34 17.61
C ASP A 484 -14.85 -11.05 16.94
N LEU A 485 -13.96 -10.31 17.58
CA LEU A 485 -12.56 -10.18 17.20
C LEU A 485 -11.89 -11.55 17.24
N LYS A 486 -12.19 -12.41 18.23
CA LYS A 486 -11.76 -13.82 18.23
C LYS A 486 -12.34 -14.58 17.04
N TYR A 487 -13.57 -14.33 16.58
CA TYR A 487 -14.22 -15.01 15.43
C TYR A 487 -13.69 -14.52 14.07
N ILE A 488 -13.45 -13.21 13.91
CA ILE A 488 -12.80 -12.57 12.75
C ILE A 488 -11.33 -12.99 12.67
N VAL A 489 -10.64 -13.07 13.82
CA VAL A 489 -9.30 -13.66 13.93
C VAL A 489 -9.36 -15.17 13.70
N LYS A 490 -10.45 -15.87 14.04
CA LYS A 490 -10.65 -17.31 13.76
C LYS A 490 -10.77 -17.60 12.27
N GLY A 491 -11.51 -16.77 11.52
CA GLY A 491 -11.56 -16.85 10.05
C GLY A 491 -10.20 -16.67 9.37
N LEU A 492 -9.22 -16.07 10.06
CA LEU A 492 -7.82 -15.96 9.64
C LEU A 492 -6.87 -16.98 10.32
N LEU A 493 -7.31 -17.68 11.38
CA LEU A 493 -6.60 -18.77 12.07
C LEU A 493 -6.93 -20.15 11.49
N ASP A 494 -8.05 -20.31 10.79
CA ASP A 494 -8.35 -21.54 10.03
C ASP A 494 -7.46 -21.69 8.76
N ILE A 495 -6.48 -20.79 8.57
CA ILE A 495 -5.38 -20.93 7.60
C ILE A 495 -4.16 -21.63 8.25
N TYR A 496 -4.23 -22.00 9.53
CA TYR A 496 -3.16 -22.72 10.26
C TYR A 496 -3.68 -23.79 11.25
N ILE A 497 -4.60 -24.64 10.79
CA ILE A 497 -4.60 -26.08 11.17
C ILE A 497 -4.29 -26.89 9.92
#